data_AF-A0A2V6JRD0-F1
#
_entry.id   AF-A0A2V6JRD0-F1
#
_cell.length_a   1.000
_cell.length_b   1.000
_cell.length_c   1.000
_cell.angle_alpha   90.00
_cell.angle_beta   90.00
_cell.angle_gamma   90.00
#
_symmetry.space_group_name_H-M   'P 1'
#
loop_
_entity.id
_entity.type
_entity.pdbx_description
1 polymer ?
#
loop_
_entity_poly.entity_id
_entity_poly.type
_entity_poly.pdbx_seq_one_letter_code
_entity_poly.pdbx_strand_id
1 'polypeptide(L)' 'MPYKDIAPPNGEKITRTDRLNVPDRPIIPFIRGDGTGPDIWAASERVFDAAVEKAFGGK' A
#
# COMPACT_ATOMS: atom_id res chain seq x y z
N MET A 1 0.23 -3.30 -19.62
CA MET A 1 1.60 -3.78 -19.92
C MET A 1 2.06 -4.59 -18.72
N PRO A 2 2.55 -5.83 -18.91
CA PRO A 2 3.16 -6.57 -17.81
C PRO A 2 4.42 -5.83 -17.34
N TYR A 3 4.64 -5.74 -16.02
CA TYR A 3 5.89 -5.20 -15.50
C TYR A 3 6.99 -6.26 -15.67
N LYS A 4 8.24 -5.79 -15.81
CA LYS A 4 9.38 -6.66 -16.04
C LYS A 4 9.64 -7.62 -14.88
N ASP A 5 9.58 -7.11 -13.65
CA ASP A 5 10.14 -7.81 -12.48
C ASP A 5 9.10 -8.10 -11.38
N ILE A 6 7.87 -7.57 -11.50
CA ILE A 6 6.83 -7.71 -10.44
C ILE A 6 5.44 -7.90 -11.04
N ALA A 7 4.55 -8.53 -10.28
CA ALA A 7 3.12 -8.55 -10.55
C ALA A 7 2.39 -7.82 -9.41
N PRO A 8 1.45 -6.89 -9.68
CA PRO A 8 0.64 -6.30 -8.63
C PRO A 8 -0.15 -7.37 -7.88
N PRO A 9 -0.28 -7.24 -6.55
CA PRO A 9 -1.14 -8.13 -5.77
C PRO A 9 -2.62 -7.86 -6.08
N ASN A 10 -3.50 -8.67 -5.50
CA ASN A 10 -4.95 -8.42 -5.55
C ASN A 10 -5.30 -7.09 -4.87
N GLY A 11 -6.08 -6.27 -5.56
CA GLY A 11 -6.52 -4.95 -5.10
C GLY A 11 -6.87 -4.06 -6.29
N GLU A 12 -7.17 -2.81 -5.99
CA GLU A 12 -7.62 -1.84 -6.97
C GLU A 12 -6.66 -0.65 -7.05
N LYS A 13 -6.49 -0.10 -8.26
CA LYS A 13 -5.59 1.03 -8.48
C LYS A 13 -6.27 2.32 -8.02
N ILE A 14 -5.54 3.14 -7.26
CA ILE A 14 -5.94 4.53 -7.01
C ILE A 14 -5.91 5.29 -8.35
N THR A 15 -7.03 5.92 -8.71
CA THR A 15 -7.14 6.74 -9.92
C THR A 15 -7.30 8.22 -9.55
N ARG A 16 -7.07 9.11 -10.53
CA ARG A 16 -7.22 10.54 -10.33
C ARG A 16 -7.96 11.15 -11.51
N THR A 17 -9.02 11.89 -11.19
CA THR A 17 -9.72 12.80 -12.11
C THR A 17 -9.38 14.22 -11.69
N ASP A 18 -10.36 14.97 -11.19
CA ASP A 18 -10.26 16.21 -10.43
C ASP A 18 -9.77 15.97 -8.99
N ARG A 19 -10.18 14.85 -8.37
CA ARG A 19 -9.75 14.38 -7.05
C ARG A 19 -9.20 12.96 -7.11
N LEU A 20 -8.58 12.51 -6.02
CA LEU A 20 -8.16 11.11 -5.86
C LEU A 20 -9.41 10.25 -5.62
N ASN A 21 -9.55 9.21 -6.43
CA ASN A 21 -10.53 8.16 -6.22
C ASN A 21 -9.79 6.97 -5.62
N VAL A 22 -9.95 6.80 -4.29
CA VAL A 22 -9.29 5.75 -3.51
C VAL A 22 -10.32 4.66 -3.20
N PRO A 23 -10.15 3.43 -3.73
CA PRO A 23 -11.02 2.30 -3.40
C PRO A 23 -10.70 1.76 -2.00
N ASP A 24 -11.60 0.94 -1.43
CA ASP A 24 -11.44 0.30 -0.10
C ASP A 24 -10.23 -0.65 -0.03
N ARG A 25 -9.81 -1.23 -1.16
CA ARG A 25 -8.65 -2.14 -1.24
C ARG A 25 -7.59 -1.62 -2.20
N PRO A 26 -6.95 -0.48 -1.89
CA PRO A 26 -6.02 0.15 -2.80
C PRO A 26 -4.68 -0.59 -2.84
N ILE A 27 -4.07 -0.70 -4.03
CA ILE A 27 -2.69 -1.15 -4.17
C ILE A 27 -1.75 0.03 -3.90
N ILE A 28 -0.95 -0.06 -2.83
CA ILE A 28 0.05 0.94 -2.45
C ILE A 28 1.45 0.41 -2.75
N PRO A 29 2.16 0.91 -3.79
CA PRO A 29 3.55 0.54 -4.02
C PRO A 29 4.45 1.23 -2.99
N PHE A 30 5.49 0.51 -2.54
CA PHE A 30 6.52 1.04 -1.66
C PHE A 30 7.91 0.59 -2.12
N ILE A 31 8.93 1.32 -1.68
CA ILE A 31 10.34 0.97 -1.84
C ILE A 31 10.93 0.95 -0.45
N ARG A 32 11.51 -0.18 -0.03
CA ARG A 32 12.08 -0.33 1.32
C ARG A 32 13.27 0.60 1.58
N GLY A 33 13.99 0.98 0.53
CA GLY A 33 15.23 1.76 0.61
C GLY A 33 16.40 0.94 1.17
N ASP A 34 17.48 1.65 1.48
CA ASP A 34 18.74 1.09 1.99
C ASP A 34 18.96 1.44 3.47
N GLY A 35 20.04 0.91 4.07
CA GLY A 35 20.38 1.16 5.47
C GLY A 35 19.29 0.63 6.41
N THR A 36 18.75 1.50 7.29
CA THR A 36 17.67 1.15 8.22
C THR A 36 16.28 1.12 7.59
N GLY A 37 16.17 1.41 6.28
CA GLY A 37 14.90 1.46 5.55
C GLY A 37 14.05 0.18 5.67
N PRO A 38 14.60 -1.02 5.40
CA PRO A 38 13.87 -2.28 5.54
C PRO A 38 13.31 -2.52 6.96
N ASP A 39 14.06 -2.16 8.00
CA ASP A 39 13.63 -2.33 9.40
C ASP A 39 12.48 -1.38 9.74
N ILE A 40 12.60 -0.11 9.34
CA ILE A 40 11.56 0.91 9.55
C ILE A 40 10.29 0.54 8.78
N TRP A 41 10.41 0.09 7.53
CA TRP A 41 9.26 -0.32 6.74
C TRP A 41 8.53 -1.52 7.37
N ALA A 42 9.26 -2.55 7.81
CA ALA A 42 8.67 -3.71 8.46
C ALA A 42 7.93 -3.35 9.77
N ALA A 43 8.35 -2.29 10.46
CA ALA A 43 7.61 -1.74 11.60
C ALA A 43 6.39 -0.93 11.16
N SER A 44 6.54 -0.08 10.14
CA SER A 44 5.50 0.84 9.65
C SER A 44 4.30 0.11 9.06
N GLU A 45 4.53 -0.94 8.27
CA GLU A 45 3.48 -1.78 7.66
C GLU A 45 2.51 -2.32 8.73
N ARG A 46 3.04 -2.88 9.83
CA ARG A 46 2.22 -3.41 10.93
C ARG A 46 1.38 -2.34 11.62
N VAL A 47 1.89 -1.11 11.71
CA VAL A 47 1.17 0.02 12.30
C VAL A 47 0.03 0.45 11.39
N PHE A 48 0.26 0.54 10.07
CA PHE A 48 -0.78 0.88 9.11
C PHE A 48 -1.90 -0.16 9.06
N ASP A 49 -1.55 -1.45 8.99
CA ASP A 49 -2.53 -2.54 8.96
C ASP A 49 -3.42 -2.51 10.21
N ALA A 50 -2.82 -2.37 11.40
CA ALA A 50 -3.57 -2.30 12.65
C ALA A 50 -4.41 -1.01 12.76
N ALA A 51 -3.96 0.11 12.20
CA ALA A 51 -4.71 1.36 12.19
C ALA A 51 -5.95 1.26 11.30
N VAL A 52 -5.82 0.67 10.10
CA VAL A 52 -6.96 0.42 9.19
C VAL A 52 -7.93 -0.56 9.83
N GLU A 53 -7.44 -1.67 10.39
CA GLU A 53 -8.28 -2.63 11.11
C GLU A 53 -9.08 -1.96 12.23
N LYS A 54 -8.41 -1.13 13.04
CA LYS A 54 -9.07 -0.48 14.18
C LYS A 54 -10.06 0.62 13.78
N ALA A 55 -9.74 1.41 12.76
CA ALA A 55 -10.58 2.54 12.37
C ALA A 55 -11.77 2.11 11.50
N PHE A 56 -11.60 1.05 10.71
CA PHE A 56 -12.53 0.73 9.62
C PHE A 56 -12.89 -0.76 9.52
N GLY A 57 -12.39 -1.62 10.42
CA GLY A 57 -12.68 -3.07 10.40
C GLY A 57 -12.05 -3.78 9.21
N GLY A 58 -10.87 -3.32 8.78
CA GLY A 58 -10.08 -3.91 7.70
C GLY A 58 -10.55 -3.49 6.30
N LYS A 59 -11.25 -2.35 6.19
CA LYS A 59 -11.77 -1.77 4.95
C LYS A 59 -11.32 -0.34 4.73
#